data_AF-A0A1D6P387-F1
#
_entry.id   AF-A0A1D6P387-F1
#
_cell.length_a   1.000
_cell.length_b   1.000
_cell.length_c   1.000
_cell.angle_alpha   90.00
_cell.angle_beta   90.00
_cell.angle_gamma   90.00
#
_symmetry.space_group_name_H-M   'P 1'
#
loop_
_entity.id
_entity.type
_entity.pdbx_description
1 polymer ?
#
loop_
_entity_poly.entity_id
_entity_poly.type
_entity_poly.pdbx_seq_one_letter_code
_entity_poly.pdbx_strand_id
1 'polypeptide(L)'
;MDYSSLPHFCRQEGSGSSKHSSGDADNCFSLDHPFHQELYSFIQEQALNQELIKQGSLHVKIPEQDPEDAKIVEVIEAEFHKLGVQNGSANGIDQA
;
A
#
# COMPACT_ATOMS: atom_id res chain seq x y z
N MET A 1 -9.74 13.20 -8.95
CA MET A 1 -10.33 13.49 -7.63
C MET A 1 -10.62 14.97 -7.58
N ASP A 2 -11.87 15.35 -7.30
CA ASP A 2 -12.25 16.77 -7.26
C ASP A 2 -11.74 17.42 -5.98
N TYR A 3 -11.07 18.56 -6.10
CA TYR A 3 -10.47 19.27 -4.95
C TYR A 3 -11.51 19.69 -3.90
N SER A 4 -12.77 19.86 -4.29
CA SER A 4 -13.92 20.13 -3.41
C SER A 4 -14.33 18.94 -2.54
N SER A 5 -13.93 17.72 -2.91
CA SER A 5 -14.24 16.49 -2.17
C SER A 5 -13.19 16.15 -1.10
N LEU A 6 -12.06 16.87 -1.08
CA LEU A 6 -11.02 16.66 -0.08
C LEU A 6 -11.49 17.14 1.30
N PRO A 7 -11.26 16.35 2.37
CA PRO A 7 -11.54 16.79 3.74
C PRO A 7 -10.86 18.13 4.07
N HIS A 8 -11.46 18.91 4.96
CA HIS A 8 -11.01 20.28 5.28
C HIS A 8 -9.52 20.37 5.69
N PHE A 9 -8.98 19.34 6.35
CA PHE A 9 -7.56 19.28 6.74
C PHE A 9 -6.60 19.02 5.58
N CYS A 10 -7.09 18.45 4.47
CA CYS A 10 -6.33 18.28 3.23
C CYS A 10 -6.31 19.55 2.38
N ARG A 11 -7.19 20.52 2.68
CA ARG A 11 -7.28 21.79 1.96
C ARG A 11 -6.37 22.79 2.65
N GLN A 12 -5.49 23.44 1.88
CA GLN A 12 -4.48 24.36 2.40
C GLN A 12 -5.08 25.51 3.24
N GLU A 13 -6.30 25.94 2.93
CA GLU A 13 -7.00 27.01 3.63
C GLU A 13 -7.66 26.58 4.95
N GLY A 14 -7.59 25.29 5.29
CA GLY A 14 -8.45 24.68 6.30
C GLY A 14 -7.81 24.38 7.67
N SER A 15 -6.50 24.49 7.80
CA SER A 15 -5.85 24.32 9.10
C SER A 15 -5.72 25.68 9.77
N GLY A 16 -6.65 25.98 10.67
CA GLY A 16 -6.68 27.23 11.46
C GLY A 16 -5.53 27.41 12.46
N SER A 17 -4.36 26.84 12.21
CA SER A 17 -3.18 26.87 13.08
C SER A 17 -1.93 27.39 12.38
N SER A 18 -2.03 28.47 11.59
CA SER A 18 -0.89 29.39 11.39
C SER A 18 -1.37 30.69 10.74
N LYS A 19 -1.83 31.64 11.56
CA LYS A 19 -1.88 33.06 11.16
C LYS A 19 -0.51 33.74 11.21
N HIS A 20 0.58 32.96 11.28
CA HIS A 20 1.94 33.47 11.23
C HIS A 20 2.90 32.38 10.72
N SER A 21 3.25 32.43 9.45
CA SER A 21 4.61 32.15 8.97
C SER A 21 4.82 32.94 7.69
N SER A 22 4.68 34.27 7.82
CA SER A 22 5.24 35.21 6.85
C SER A 22 6.76 35.13 6.97
N GLY A 23 7.35 34.15 6.31
CA GLY A 23 8.78 33.90 6.33
C GLY A 23 9.06 32.51 5.80
N ASP A 24 9.60 32.45 4.59
CA ASP A 24 10.14 31.26 3.92
C ASP A 24 11.11 30.43 4.81
N ALA A 25 11.56 31.02 5.92
CA ALA A 25 12.44 30.42 6.92
C ALA A 25 11.84 29.28 7.76
N ASP A 26 10.51 29.18 7.91
CA ASP A 26 9.86 28.18 8.78
C ASP A 26 9.04 27.14 8.01
N ASN A 27 9.37 26.88 6.74
CA ASN A 27 8.75 25.79 5.99
C ASN A 27 9.32 24.43 6.45
N CYS A 28 8.71 23.82 7.45
CA CYS A 28 9.10 22.52 7.99
C CYS A 28 9.01 21.35 6.98
N PHE A 29 8.37 21.55 5.83
CA PHE A 29 8.31 20.59 4.73
C PHE A 29 9.38 20.80 3.66
N SER A 30 10.15 21.90 3.74
CA SER A 30 11.26 22.15 2.82
C SER A 30 12.40 21.18 3.08
N LEU A 31 12.98 20.58 2.02
CA LEU A 31 14.15 19.71 2.16
C LEU A 31 15.36 20.43 2.77
N ASP A 32 15.45 21.75 2.59
CA ASP A 32 16.53 22.58 3.10
C ASP A 32 16.31 23.05 4.54
N HIS A 33 15.26 22.58 5.21
CA HIS A 33 15.05 22.90 6.61
C HIS A 33 16.19 22.31 7.47
N PRO A 34 16.77 23.08 8.41
CA PRO A 34 17.96 22.66 9.17
C PRO A 34 17.81 21.28 9.83
N PHE A 35 16.63 20.98 10.37
CA PHE A 35 16.31 19.68 10.93
C PHE A 35 16.52 18.51 9.95
N HIS A 36 16.07 18.64 8.70
CA HIS A 36 16.20 17.55 7.71
C HIS A 36 17.66 17.37 7.28
N GLN A 37 18.41 18.48 7.16
CA GLN A 37 19.84 18.43 6.86
C GLN A 37 20.63 17.74 7.98
N GLU A 38 20.39 18.14 9.24
CA GLU A 38 21.03 17.52 10.41
C GLU A 38 20.68 16.03 10.53
N LEU A 39 19.40 15.68 10.36
CA LEU A 39 18.95 14.29 10.39
C LEU A 39 19.60 13.46 9.28
N TYR A 40 19.69 14.01 8.07
CA TYR A 40 20.33 13.34 6.94
C TYR A 40 21.81 13.08 7.21
N SER A 41 22.55 14.09 7.66
CA SER A 41 23.97 13.95 8.04
C SER A 41 24.16 12.93 9.16
N PHE A 42 23.30 12.96 10.18
CA PHE A 42 23.34 11.98 11.27
C PHE A 42 23.12 10.54 10.78
N ILE A 43 22.13 10.31 9.91
CA ILE A 43 21.87 8.98 9.34
C ILE A 43 23.05 8.52 8.49
N GLN A 44 23.67 9.42 7.72
CA GLN A 44 24.88 9.11 6.95
C GLN A 44 26.03 8.68 7.86
N GLU A 45 26.32 9.44 8.93
CA GLU A 45 27.35 9.10 9.91
C GLU A 45 27.05 7.76 10.58
N GLN A 46 25.80 7.52 10.96
CA GLN A 46 25.37 6.26 11.56
C GLN A 46 25.58 5.09 10.58
N ALA A 47 25.26 5.26 9.30
CA ALA A 47 25.43 4.23 8.28
C ALA A 47 26.91 3.91 7.99
N LEU A 48 27.80 4.91 8.09
CA LEU A 48 29.25 4.70 7.94
C LEU A 48 29.87 3.99 9.14
N ASN A 49 29.38 4.28 10.35
CA ASN A 49 29.91 3.74 11.60
C ASN A 49 29.24 2.42 12.04
N GLN A 50 28.08 2.08 11.47
CA GLN A 50 27.49 0.77 11.64
C GLN A 50 28.15 -0.22 10.69
N GLU A 51 28.76 -1.26 11.23
CA GLU A 51 28.96 -2.47 10.45
C GLU A 51 27.60 -2.90 9.91
N LEU A 52 27.48 -3.03 8.58
CA LEU A 52 26.32 -3.62 7.95
C LEU A 52 26.20 -5.04 8.50
N ILE A 53 25.39 -5.21 9.55
CA ILE A 53 24.99 -6.53 10.03
C ILE A 53 24.25 -7.14 8.84
N LYS A 54 24.98 -7.95 8.07
CA LYS A 54 24.40 -8.69 6.95
C LYS A 54 23.36 -9.59 7.56
N GLN A 55 22.11 -9.15 7.55
CA GLN A 55 20.98 -10.02 7.81
C GLN A 55 21.02 -11.03 6.67
N GLY A 56 21.52 -12.23 6.98
CA GLY A 56 21.65 -13.30 6.01
C GLY A 56 20.29 -13.68 5.45
N SER A 57 20.29 -14.42 4.34
CA SER A 57 19.05 -14.95 3.78
C SER A 57 18.40 -15.93 4.77
N LEU A 58 17.13 -15.68 5.11
CA LEU A 58 16.30 -16.63 5.83
C LEU A 58 15.63 -17.57 4.82
N HIS A 59 16.05 -18.83 4.77
CA HIS A 59 15.31 -19.86 4.04
C HIS A 59 14.14 -20.33 4.91
N VAL A 60 12.93 -19.90 4.57
CA VAL A 60 11.69 -20.38 5.20
C VAL A 60 11.28 -21.69 4.52
N LYS A 61 11.10 -22.75 5.30
CA LYS A 61 10.49 -23.98 4.79
C LYS A 61 9.01 -23.72 4.57
N ILE A 62 8.55 -23.88 3.34
CA ILE A 62 7.12 -23.90 3.04
C ILE A 62 6.60 -25.28 3.49
N PRO A 63 5.59 -25.33 4.38
CA PRO A 63 4.98 -26.61 4.75
C PRO A 63 4.35 -27.26 3.51
N GLU A 64 4.45 -28.58 3.40
CA GLU A 64 3.69 -29.31 2.38
C GLU A 64 2.19 -29.08 2.60
N GLN A 65 1.46 -28.82 1.51
CA GLN A 65 0.00 -28.70 1.59
C GLN A 65 -0.59 -30.04 2.01
N ASP A 66 -1.60 -30.00 2.88
CA ASP A 66 -2.36 -31.19 3.23
C ASP A 66 -3.00 -31.75 1.94
N PRO A 67 -2.88 -33.06 1.65
CA PRO A 67 -3.59 -33.66 0.52
C PRO A 67 -5.10 -33.37 0.52
N GLU A 68 -5.73 -33.13 1.67
CA GLU A 68 -7.13 -32.71 1.74
C GLU A 68 -7.32 -31.24 1.29
N ASP A 69 -6.36 -30.36 1.52
CA ASP A 69 -6.40 -28.96 1.03
C ASP A 69 -6.37 -28.92 -0.51
N ALA A 70 -5.55 -29.79 -1.14
CA ALA A 70 -5.50 -29.90 -2.60
C ALA A 70 -6.84 -30.34 -3.19
N LYS A 71 -7.52 -31.26 -2.50
CA LYS A 71 -8.84 -31.76 -2.88
C LYS A 71 -9.93 -30.70 -2.71
N ILE A 72 -9.85 -29.86 -1.68
CA ILE A 72 -10.76 -28.72 -1.50
C ILE A 72 -10.63 -27.74 -2.68
N VAL A 73 -9.40 -27.41 -3.08
CA VAL A 73 -9.14 -26.53 -4.24
C VAL A 73 -9.74 -27.14 -5.52
N GLU A 74 -9.48 -28.42 -5.78
CA GLU A 74 -10.01 -29.13 -6.95
C GLU A 74 -11.56 -29.11 -6.99
N VAL A 75 -12.21 -29.35 -5.84
CA VAL A 75 -13.66 -29.33 -5.73
C VAL A 75 -14.22 -27.94 -5.97
N ILE A 76 -13.60 -26.90 -5.42
CA ILE A 76 -14.01 -25.50 -5.63
C ILE A 76 -13.91 -25.15 -7.11
N GLU A 77 -12.78 -25.44 -7.76
CA GLU A 77 -12.57 -25.17 -9.19
C GLU A 77 -13.61 -25.87 -10.08
N ALA A 78 -13.88 -27.16 -9.80
CA ALA A 78 -14.87 -27.94 -10.53
C ALA A 78 -16.30 -27.37 -10.38
N GLU A 79 -16.69 -26.97 -9.16
CA GLU A 79 -18.00 -26.37 -8.90
C GLU A 79 -18.14 -25.00 -9.56
N PHE A 80 -17.13 -24.14 -9.50
CA PHE A 80 -17.13 -22.85 -10.20
C PHE A 80 -17.25 -23.02 -11.72
N HIS A 81 -16.53 -24.01 -12.30
CA HIS A 81 -16.65 -24.29 -13.72
C HIS A 81 -18.06 -24.77 -14.09
N LYS A 82 -18.65 -25.66 -13.28
CA LYS A 82 -20.03 -26.15 -13.46
C LYS A 82 -21.06 -25.02 -13.39
N LEU A 83 -20.92 -24.09 -12.44
CA LEU A 83 -21.78 -22.92 -12.29
C LEU A 83 -21.62 -21.93 -13.45
N GLY A 84 -20.39 -21.73 -13.94
CA GLY A 84 -20.11 -20.90 -15.11
C GLY A 84 -20.74 -21.45 -16.40
N VAL A 85 -20.73 -22.78 -16.59
CA VAL A 85 -21.37 -23.45 -17.73
C VAL A 85 -22.90 -23.35 -17.65
N GLN A 86 -23.49 -23.46 -16.46
CA GLN A 86 -24.95 -23.29 -16.28
C GLN A 86 -25.41 -21.86 -16.58
N ASN A 87 -24.63 -20.85 -16.22
CA ASN A 87 -24.94 -19.45 -16.53
C ASN A 87 -24.79 -19.09 -18.02
N GLY A 88 -24.13 -19.94 -18.82
CA GLY A 88 -24.05 -19.80 -20.29
C GLY A 88 -25.22 -20.42 -21.06
N SER A 89 -26.09 -21.19 -20.39
CA SER A 89 -27.21 -21.93 -21.01
C SER A 89 -28.58 -21.29 -20.77
N ALA A 90 -28.63 -20.09 -20.20
CA ALA A 90 -29.85 -19.29 -20.12
C ALA A 90 -29.88 -18.28 -21.27
N ASN A 91 -29.88 -18.75 -22.53
CA ASN A 91 -30.24 -17.92 -23.68
C ASN A 91 -31.00 -18.75 -24.72
N GLY A 92 -32.24 -18.31 -24.99
CA GLY A 92 -33.19 -18.78 -26.00
C GLY A 92 -34.53 -18.08 -25.73
N ILE A 93 -34.76 -16.80 -26.08
CA ILE A 93 -35.24 -16.27 -27.39
C ILE A 93 -36.54 -17.01 -27.82
N ASP A 94 -37.74 -16.42 -27.93
CA ASP A 94 -38.20 -15.46 -28.95
C ASP A 94 -39.66 -14.95 -28.72
N GLN A 95 -39.88 -13.69 -29.13
CA GLN A 95 -41.05 -13.09 -29.84
C GLN A 95 -42.52 -13.29 -29.39
N ALA A 96 -43.18 -12.18 -29.02
CA ALA A 96 -44.37 -11.59 -29.69
C ALA A 96 -44.69 -10.20 -29.09
#